data_AF-A0A2E5D4T1-F1
#
_entry.id   AF-A0A2E5D4T1-F1
#
_cell.length_a   1.000
_cell.length_b   1.000
_cell.length_c   1.000
_cell.angle_alpha   90.00
_cell.angle_beta   90.00
_cell.angle_gamma   90.00
#
_symmetry.space_group_name_H-M   'P 1'
#
loop_
_entity.id
_entity.type
_entity.pdbx_description
1 polymer ?
#
loop_
_entity_poly.entity_id
_entity_poly.type
_entity_poly.pdbx_seq_one_letter_code
_entity_poly.pdbx_strand_id
1 'polypeptide(L)'
;MKHLLISPRLTIVSVAASVSLIVLSSCSNQPASETESGEPSPTTPSAKPESYKRGFKADNPNHIISPFPPHNLIDISRNPKTGKPFQTGDFARDPSTGGIFQIP
;
A
#
# COMPACT_ATOMS: atom_id res chain seq x y z
N MET A 1 16.69 13.47 -61.62
CA MET A 1 16.92 12.02 -61.80
C MET A 1 16.75 11.35 -60.44
N LYS A 2 15.87 10.35 -60.37
CA LYS A 2 15.48 9.63 -59.15
C LYS A 2 16.54 8.57 -58.85
N HIS A 3 17.03 8.48 -57.62
CA HIS A 3 17.59 7.22 -57.11
C HIS A 3 17.03 6.94 -55.72
N LEU A 4 16.47 5.75 -55.63
CA LEU A 4 15.60 5.21 -54.60
C LEU A 4 16.24 3.87 -54.24
N LEU A 5 16.75 3.71 -53.01
CA LEU A 5 17.35 2.46 -52.52
C LEU A 5 17.07 2.37 -51.00
N ILE A 6 15.97 1.74 -50.59
CA ILE A 6 15.83 0.33 -50.12
C ILE A 6 16.27 0.14 -48.65
N SER A 7 15.27 -0.08 -47.78
CA SER A 7 15.42 -0.63 -46.41
C SER A 7 15.72 -2.13 -46.44
N PRO A 8 16.17 -2.68 -45.30
CA PRO A 8 15.38 -3.76 -44.71
C PRO A 8 15.17 -3.59 -43.20
N ARG A 9 13.93 -3.87 -42.79
CA ARG A 9 13.53 -4.10 -41.40
C ARG A 9 14.20 -5.39 -40.90
N LEU A 10 14.84 -5.36 -39.75
CA LEU A 10 15.31 -6.56 -39.06
C LEU A 10 14.45 -6.78 -37.81
N THR A 11 13.42 -7.58 -38.00
CA THR A 11 12.61 -8.22 -36.97
C THR A 11 13.44 -9.35 -36.36
N ILE A 12 13.76 -9.30 -35.07
CA ILE A 12 14.34 -10.44 -34.36
C ILE A 12 13.23 -11.06 -33.50
N VAL A 13 12.70 -12.18 -33.99
CA VAL A 13 11.94 -13.17 -33.21
C VAL A 13 12.93 -14.26 -32.84
N SER A 14 13.01 -14.68 -31.57
CA SER A 14 13.43 -16.02 -31.09
C SER A 14 13.88 -15.93 -29.61
N VAL A 15 13.63 -16.86 -28.68
CA VAL A 15 12.77 -18.05 -28.50
C VAL A 15 12.73 -18.24 -26.96
N ALA A 16 11.58 -18.63 -26.41
CA ALA A 16 11.44 -18.97 -25.00
C ALA A 16 12.00 -20.38 -24.68
N ALA A 17 12.55 -20.54 -23.47
CA ALA A 17 12.40 -21.66 -22.55
C ALA A 17 13.72 -21.98 -21.83
N SER A 18 13.69 -22.05 -20.49
CA SER A 18 14.09 -23.25 -19.73
C SER A 18 13.89 -23.06 -18.23
N VAL A 19 13.43 -24.15 -17.63
CA VAL A 19 12.90 -24.35 -16.28
C VAL A 19 14.04 -24.51 -15.26
N SER A 20 13.86 -24.02 -14.04
CA SER A 20 14.59 -24.54 -12.87
C SER A 20 13.69 -24.54 -11.65
N LEU A 21 13.24 -25.74 -11.31
CA LEU A 21 12.38 -26.08 -10.18
C LEU A 21 13.32 -26.55 -9.06
N ILE A 22 13.59 -25.70 -8.05
CA ILE A 22 14.39 -26.12 -6.91
C ILE A 22 13.47 -26.75 -5.87
N VAL A 23 13.70 -28.04 -5.67
CA VAL A 23 13.11 -28.96 -4.70
C VAL A 23 13.54 -28.57 -3.29
N LEU A 24 12.59 -28.32 -2.38
CA LEU A 24 12.83 -28.30 -0.94
C LEU A 24 12.27 -29.60 -0.35
N SER A 25 13.15 -30.55 -0.10
CA SER A 25 12.84 -31.82 0.56
C SER A 25 12.60 -31.62 2.07
N SER A 26 11.43 -32.06 2.54
CA SER A 26 11.15 -33.04 3.64
C SER A 26 12.19 -33.22 4.76
N CYS A 27 11.87 -33.52 6.03
CA CYS A 27 10.69 -34.04 6.73
C CYS A 27 10.94 -33.85 8.25
N SER A 28 9.94 -33.43 9.04
CA SER A 28 9.14 -34.27 9.98
C SER A 28 9.75 -34.50 11.37
N ASN A 29 8.99 -34.09 12.41
CA ASN A 29 8.62 -34.94 13.55
C ASN A 29 7.42 -34.29 14.30
N GLN A 30 6.23 -34.89 14.16
CA GLN A 30 5.10 -34.86 15.12
C GLN A 30 5.45 -35.76 16.35
N PRO A 31 4.60 -36.02 17.38
CA PRO A 31 3.19 -35.63 17.64
C PRO A 31 2.86 -35.24 19.12
N ALA A 32 1.66 -34.71 19.38
CA ALA A 32 0.66 -35.30 20.31
C ALA A 32 -0.57 -34.40 20.53
N SER A 33 -1.73 -35.07 20.56
CA SER A 33 -3.11 -34.78 21.00
C SER A 33 -3.36 -33.50 21.83
N GLU A 34 -4.53 -32.84 21.78
CA GLU A 34 -5.86 -33.38 22.08
C GLU A 34 -7.00 -32.58 21.43
N THR A 35 -8.13 -33.27 21.28
CA THR A 35 -9.42 -32.81 20.79
C THR A 35 -10.11 -31.89 21.78
N GLU A 36 -10.45 -30.66 21.39
CA GLU A 36 -11.65 -29.99 21.92
C GLU A 36 -12.38 -29.31 20.75
N SER A 37 -13.51 -29.92 20.39
CA SER A 37 -14.48 -29.39 19.44
C SER A 37 -15.21 -28.20 20.07
N GLY A 38 -14.59 -27.04 20.05
CA GLY A 38 -15.25 -25.75 20.24
C GLY A 38 -15.58 -25.17 18.88
N GLU A 39 -16.86 -25.15 18.51
CA GLU A 39 -17.37 -24.38 17.38
C GLU A 39 -16.76 -22.96 17.41
N PRO A 40 -16.15 -22.45 16.32
CA PRO A 40 -15.66 -21.08 16.34
C PRO A 40 -16.88 -20.18 16.43
N SER A 41 -17.17 -19.74 17.66
CA SER A 41 -18.14 -18.68 17.90
C SER A 41 -17.75 -17.53 16.96
N PRO A 42 -18.64 -17.07 16.06
CA PRO A 42 -18.32 -15.93 15.24
C PRO A 42 -18.12 -14.78 16.21
N THR A 43 -16.85 -14.44 16.45
CA THR A 43 -16.47 -13.26 17.20
C THR A 43 -17.00 -12.13 16.35
N THR A 44 -18.23 -11.71 16.65
CA THR A 44 -18.85 -10.58 15.98
C THR A 44 -17.87 -9.44 16.17
N PRO A 45 -17.31 -8.83 15.10
CA PRO A 45 -16.41 -7.69 15.27
C PRO A 45 -17.26 -6.53 15.78
N SER A 46 -17.50 -6.51 17.08
CA SER A 46 -18.16 -5.42 17.79
C SER A 46 -17.08 -4.51 18.32
N ALA A 47 -16.48 -3.76 17.41
CA ALA A 47 -15.92 -2.47 17.71
C ALA A 47 -16.28 -1.60 16.52
N LYS A 48 -17.24 -0.69 16.73
CA LYS A 48 -17.41 0.49 15.88
C LYS A 48 -15.99 1.01 15.59
N PRO A 49 -15.56 1.17 14.33
CA PRO A 49 -14.18 1.55 14.05
C PRO A 49 -13.90 2.80 14.87
N GLU A 50 -12.90 2.74 15.75
CA GLU A 50 -12.48 3.91 16.52
C GLU A 50 -12.32 5.04 15.52
N SER A 51 -13.04 6.15 15.73
CA SER A 51 -12.96 7.29 14.83
C SER A 51 -11.49 7.66 14.70
N TYR A 52 -10.96 7.61 13.48
CA TYR A 52 -9.56 7.97 13.23
C TYR A 52 -9.26 9.31 13.88
N LYS A 53 -8.05 9.44 14.45
CA LYS A 53 -7.58 10.73 14.94
C LYS A 53 -7.65 11.75 13.79
N ARG A 54 -8.06 12.96 14.10
CA ARG A 54 -8.12 14.07 13.15
C ARG A 54 -6.89 14.96 13.36
N GLY A 55 -6.31 15.45 12.27
CA GLY A 55 -5.26 16.47 12.35
C GLY A 55 -5.78 17.81 12.86
N PHE A 56 -4.86 18.73 13.11
CA PHE A 56 -5.18 20.09 13.53
C PHE A 56 -4.97 21.08 12.39
N LYS A 57 -5.78 22.14 12.34
CA LYS A 57 -5.58 23.22 11.36
C LYS A 57 -4.30 23.99 11.70
N ALA A 58 -3.52 24.31 10.68
CA ALA A 58 -2.42 25.27 10.79
C ALA A 58 -2.90 26.65 10.32
N ASP A 59 -2.06 27.68 10.53
CA ASP A 59 -2.37 29.04 10.05
C ASP A 59 -2.42 29.12 8.52
N ASN A 60 -1.61 28.33 7.83
CA ASN A 60 -1.65 28.22 6.38
C ASN A 60 -2.72 27.18 5.97
N PRO A 61 -3.71 27.55 5.12
CA PRO A 61 -4.80 26.66 4.73
C PRO A 61 -4.36 25.43 3.94
N ASN A 62 -3.16 25.46 3.34
CA ASN A 62 -2.57 24.32 2.63
C ASN A 62 -1.73 23.43 3.54
N HIS A 63 -1.70 23.69 4.85
CA HIS A 63 -1.00 22.87 5.81
C HIS A 63 -1.91 22.44 6.96
N ILE A 64 -1.61 21.27 7.51
CA ILE A 64 -2.21 20.79 8.74
C ILE A 64 -1.14 20.19 9.64
N ILE A 65 -1.46 20.02 10.92
CA ILE A 65 -0.56 19.43 11.91
C ILE A 65 -1.05 18.00 12.20
N SER A 66 -0.14 17.04 12.09
CA SER A 66 -0.38 15.64 12.43
C SER A 66 -0.78 15.49 13.91
N PRO A 67 -1.77 14.64 14.24
CA PRO A 67 -2.16 14.40 15.63
C PRO A 67 -1.15 13.53 16.39
N PHE A 68 -0.14 12.99 15.71
CA PHE A 68 0.88 12.15 16.30
C PHE A 68 2.13 12.98 16.61
N PRO A 69 2.77 12.84 17.79
CA PRO A 69 4.08 13.41 18.06
C PRO A 69 5.10 12.96 17.00
N PRO A 70 6.01 13.85 16.52
CA PRO A 70 6.31 15.19 17.02
C PRO A 70 5.42 16.31 16.43
N HIS A 71 4.20 16.00 15.98
CA HIS A 71 3.25 16.95 15.39
C HIS A 71 3.76 17.58 14.09
N ASN A 72 4.13 16.71 13.14
CA ASN A 72 4.63 17.14 11.84
C ASN A 72 3.64 18.06 11.12
N LEU A 73 4.17 19.10 10.48
CA LEU A 73 3.43 19.92 9.53
C LEU A 73 3.34 19.18 8.20
N ILE A 74 2.12 18.96 7.71
CA ILE A 74 1.83 18.19 6.51
C ILE A 74 1.26 19.14 5.45
N ASP A 75 1.88 19.16 4.27
CA ASP A 75 1.37 19.86 3.10
C ASP A 75 0.19 19.08 2.49
N ILE A 76 -0.95 19.74 2.40
CA ILE A 76 -2.20 19.18 1.87
C ILE A 76 -2.58 19.77 0.50
N SER A 77 -1.73 20.59 -0.10
CA SER A 77 -1.94 21.17 -1.43
C SER A 77 -1.92 20.14 -2.55
N ARG A 78 -1.31 18.97 -2.33
CA ARG A 78 -1.23 17.89 -3.32
C ARG A 78 -1.16 16.51 -2.71
N ASN A 79 -2.15 15.68 -3.03
CA ASN A 79 -2.14 14.25 -2.72
C ASN A 79 -1.28 13.50 -3.73
N PRO A 80 -0.24 12.76 -3.30
CA PRO A 80 0.66 12.05 -4.21
C PRO A 80 -0.03 10.91 -4.97
N LYS A 81 -1.16 10.37 -4.47
CA LYS A 81 -1.90 9.30 -5.12
C LYS A 81 -2.81 9.81 -6.25
N THR A 82 -3.43 10.97 -6.06
CA THR A 82 -4.44 11.49 -7.00
C THR A 82 -3.97 12.68 -7.81
N GLY A 83 -2.88 13.34 -7.39
CA GLY A 83 -2.36 14.57 -7.98
C GLY A 83 -3.18 15.82 -7.65
N LYS A 84 -4.29 15.71 -6.92
CA LYS A 84 -5.17 16.83 -6.52
C LYS A 84 -4.94 17.20 -5.05
N PRO A 85 -5.28 18.42 -4.59
CA PRO A 85 -5.23 18.76 -3.17
C PRO A 85 -6.09 17.82 -2.32
N PHE A 86 -5.65 17.55 -1.10
CA PHE A 86 -6.48 16.81 -0.14
C PHE A 86 -7.73 17.62 0.21
N GLN A 87 -8.82 16.92 0.50
CA GLN A 87 -10.09 17.48 0.95
C GLN A 87 -10.32 17.14 2.43
N THR A 88 -11.18 17.91 3.10
CA THR A 88 -11.64 17.57 4.45
C THR A 88 -12.25 16.18 4.46
N GLY A 89 -11.86 15.37 5.45
CA GLY A 89 -12.29 13.98 5.57
C GLY A 89 -11.39 12.97 4.86
N ASP A 90 -10.48 13.41 3.98
CA ASP A 90 -9.46 12.53 3.39
C ASP A 90 -8.53 11.97 4.48
N PHE A 91 -7.72 10.98 4.11
CA PHE A 91 -6.72 10.38 4.97
C PHE A 91 -5.31 10.72 4.52
N ALA A 92 -4.49 11.14 5.48
CA ALA A 92 -3.05 11.30 5.34
C ALA A 92 -2.30 10.32 6.25
N ARG A 93 -1.04 10.11 5.92
CA ARG A 93 -0.11 9.31 6.71
C ARG A 93 0.98 10.23 7.26
N ASP A 94 1.19 10.18 8.56
CA ASP A 94 2.30 10.89 9.20
C ASP A 94 3.63 10.24 8.77
N PRO A 95 4.61 11.02 8.29
CA PRO A 95 5.85 10.46 7.76
C PRO A 95 6.79 9.90 8.83
N SER A 96 6.70 10.37 10.08
CA SER A 96 7.60 9.95 11.16
C SER A 96 7.10 8.69 11.86
N THR A 97 5.80 8.58 12.07
CA THR A 97 5.17 7.47 12.81
C THR A 97 4.51 6.45 11.90
N GLY A 98 4.24 6.83 10.64
CA GLY A 98 3.43 6.03 9.73
C GLY A 98 1.95 5.96 10.13
N GLY A 99 1.50 6.69 11.16
CA GLY A 99 0.13 6.72 11.62
C GLY A 99 -0.81 7.34 10.59
N ILE A 100 -2.00 6.78 10.45
CA ILE A 100 -3.04 7.30 9.54
C ILE A 100 -3.98 8.20 10.33
N PHE A 101 -4.30 9.36 9.77
CA PHE A 101 -5.21 10.32 10.38
C PHE A 101 -6.05 11.05 9.33
N GLN A 102 -7.14 11.65 9.79
CA GLN A 102 -8.10 12.34 8.94
C GLN A 102 -7.78 13.84 8.81
N ILE A 103 -7.93 14.40 7.61
CA ILE A 103 -7.83 15.85 7.34
C ILE A 103 -9.02 16.58 7.99
N PRO A 104 -8.79 17.66 8.78
CA PRO A 104 -9.83 18.38 9.52
C PRO A 104 -10.82 19.21 8.69
#